data_AF-A0A0D8Y6U0-F1
#
_entry.id   AF-A0A0D8Y6U0-F1
#
_cell.length_a   1.000
_cell.length_b   1.000
_cell.length_c   1.000
_cell.angle_alpha   90.00
_cell.angle_beta   90.00
_cell.angle_gamma   90.00
#
_symmetry.space_group_name_H-M   'P 1'
#
loop_
_entity.id
_entity.type
_entity.pdbx_description
1 polymer ?
#
loop_
_entity_poly.entity_id
_entity_poly.type
_entity_poly.pdbx_seq_one_letter_code
_entity_poly.pdbx_strand_id
1 'polypeptide(L)'
;MALIETCEAIMQIMQGNPDHLPSVNSTQQLEYPPNTAPSEVFAKSLHNVKPFWYDEELVSQCKTQCAMIAAKQREFQNRGRRQIHLIRTFINNVYFEFEDLKKALMKSKDELEFAQEELKSGETILRKRAVKKATERYENKLKALDSFLSERFTELKNQHVKEIQMIINEAQCYHDWMASYCRPLANYKVHRPPNL
;
A
#
# COMPACT_ATOMS: atom_id res chain seq x y z
N MET A 1 -13.13 1.13 -0.12
CA MET A 1 -12.62 2.50 -0.36
C MET A 1 -11.56 2.89 0.66
N ALA A 2 -11.86 3.04 1.95
CA ALA A 2 -10.89 3.52 2.96
C ALA A 2 -9.52 2.79 3.00
N LEU A 3 -9.48 1.46 2.85
CA LEU A 3 -8.21 0.72 2.86
C LEU A 3 -7.35 0.97 1.61
N ILE A 4 -8.00 1.18 0.45
CA ILE A 4 -7.31 1.52 -0.81
C ILE A 4 -6.70 2.92 -0.67
N GLU A 5 -7.51 3.89 -0.23
CA GLU A 5 -7.06 5.27 0.03
C GLU A 5 -5.91 5.32 1.04
N THR A 6 -5.98 4.50 2.10
CA THR A 6 -4.89 4.38 3.09
C THR A 6 -3.62 3.83 2.44
N CYS A 7 -3.73 2.82 1.58
CA CYS A 7 -2.59 2.26 0.85
C CYS A 7 -1.98 3.27 -0.13
N GLU A 8 -2.81 4.04 -0.84
CA GLU A 8 -2.37 5.12 -1.74
C GLU A 8 -1.63 6.21 -0.96
N ALA A 9 -2.20 6.70 0.13
CA ALA A 9 -1.57 7.71 0.96
C ALA A 9 -0.22 7.24 1.51
N ILE A 10 -0.14 5.99 1.98
CA ILE A 10 1.12 5.38 2.42
C ILE A 10 2.15 5.34 1.29
N MET A 11 1.77 4.86 0.10
CA MET A 11 2.67 4.82 -1.05
C MET A 11 3.10 6.22 -1.49
N GLN A 12 2.21 7.21 -1.42
CA GLN A 12 2.50 8.60 -1.75
C GLN A 12 3.54 9.20 -0.78
N ILE A 13 3.41 8.94 0.53
CA ILE A 13 4.39 9.34 1.54
C ILE A 13 5.76 8.74 1.24
N MET A 14 5.81 7.46 0.86
CA MET A 14 7.05 6.77 0.54
C MET A 14 7.67 7.21 -0.79
N GLN A 15 6.85 7.53 -1.80
CA GLN A 15 7.35 7.91 -3.11
C GLN A 15 7.79 9.39 -3.09
N GLY A 16 6.88 10.31 -2.75
CA GLY A 16 7.09 11.76 -2.79
C GLY A 16 6.95 12.41 -4.17
N ASN A 17 7.02 11.64 -5.25
CA ASN A 17 6.81 12.04 -6.64
C ASN A 17 5.62 11.25 -7.26
N PRO A 18 4.52 11.93 -7.66
CA PRO A 18 3.36 11.27 -8.24
C PRO A 18 3.65 10.53 -9.56
N ASP A 19 4.66 10.95 -10.33
CA ASP A 19 5.00 10.34 -11.62
C ASP A 19 5.58 8.92 -11.50
N HIS A 20 5.97 8.55 -10.28
CA HIS A 20 6.53 7.25 -9.96
C HIS A 20 5.67 6.49 -8.95
N LEU A 21 4.46 6.98 -8.67
CA LEU A 21 3.52 6.32 -7.77
C LEU A 21 2.79 5.19 -8.53
N PRO A 22 3.00 3.92 -8.18
CA PRO A 22 2.30 2.83 -8.84
C PRO A 22 0.84 2.75 -8.37
N SER A 23 -0.04 2.23 -9.23
CA SER A 23 -1.41 1.91 -8.84
C SER A 23 -1.43 0.83 -7.75
N VAL A 24 -2.38 0.93 -6.81
CA VAL A 24 -2.52 -0.01 -5.68
C VAL A 24 -2.66 -1.46 -6.15
N ASN A 25 -3.35 -1.67 -7.26
CA ASN A 25 -3.63 -2.98 -7.83
C ASN A 25 -2.51 -3.54 -8.74
N SER A 26 -1.35 -2.89 -8.79
CA SER A 26 -0.22 -3.30 -9.64
C SER A 26 0.84 -4.12 -8.88
N THR A 27 1.95 -4.43 -9.55
CA THR A 27 3.17 -5.02 -8.94
C THR A 27 3.89 -4.07 -7.97
N GLN A 28 3.48 -2.79 -7.93
CA GLN A 28 3.92 -1.76 -6.99
C GLN A 28 5.45 -1.59 -6.90
N GLN A 29 6.13 -1.43 -8.03
CA GLN A 29 7.51 -0.93 -8.01
C GLN A 29 7.49 0.52 -7.53
N LEU A 30 7.91 0.72 -6.28
CA LEU A 30 7.81 2.01 -5.58
C LEU A 30 9.15 2.75 -5.56
N GLU A 31 10.23 1.99 -5.65
CA GLU A 31 11.58 2.52 -5.65
C GLU A 31 11.78 3.49 -6.82
N TYR A 32 12.41 4.63 -6.57
CA TYR A 32 12.85 5.52 -7.66
C TYR A 32 13.72 4.74 -8.65
N PRO A 33 13.45 4.86 -9.96
CA PRO A 33 14.38 4.39 -10.99
C PRO A 33 15.81 4.87 -10.73
N PRO A 34 16.82 4.14 -11.23
CA PRO A 34 18.20 4.58 -11.12
C PRO A 34 18.36 5.99 -11.69
N ASN A 35 19.03 6.89 -10.97
CA ASN A 35 19.31 8.27 -11.34
C ASN A 35 18.13 9.25 -11.35
N THR A 36 16.94 8.87 -10.90
CA THR A 36 15.77 9.76 -10.90
C THR A 36 15.36 10.21 -9.50
N ALA A 37 15.95 9.65 -8.44
CA ALA A 37 15.67 10.11 -7.09
C ALA A 37 16.10 11.61 -6.95
N PRO A 38 15.30 12.47 -6.29
CA PRO A 38 15.58 13.90 -6.22
C PRO A 38 17.00 14.23 -5.75
N SER A 39 17.50 13.50 -4.75
CA SER A 39 18.87 13.70 -4.25
C SER A 39 19.95 13.24 -5.25
N GLU A 40 19.71 12.24 -6.09
CA GLU A 40 20.65 11.86 -7.16
C GLU A 40 20.70 12.91 -8.26
N VAL A 41 19.54 13.44 -8.65
CA VAL A 41 19.45 14.54 -9.61
C VAL A 41 20.19 15.76 -9.07
N PHE A 42 19.97 16.10 -7.79
CA PHE A 42 20.67 17.21 -7.15
C PHE A 42 22.19 16.98 -7.04
N ALA A 43 22.63 15.76 -6.71
CA ALA A 43 24.05 15.39 -6.68
C ALA A 43 24.76 15.59 -8.03
N LYS A 44 24.06 15.32 -9.14
CA LYS A 44 24.56 15.59 -10.49
C LYS A 44 24.69 17.09 -10.75
N SER A 45 23.69 17.88 -10.37
CA SER A 45 23.76 19.34 -10.51
C SER A 45 24.88 19.95 -9.68
N LEU A 46 25.09 19.49 -8.43
CA LEU A 46 26.21 19.91 -7.58
C LEU A 46 27.57 19.65 -8.23
N HIS A 47 27.72 18.52 -8.91
CA HIS A 47 28.96 18.21 -9.63
C HIS A 47 29.28 19.24 -10.72
N ASN A 48 28.27 19.73 -11.45
CA ASN A 48 28.42 20.71 -12.51
C ASN A 48 28.72 22.12 -11.98
N VAL A 49 28.22 22.46 -10.79
CA VAL A 49 28.44 23.77 -10.15
C VAL A 49 29.80 23.84 -9.44
N LYS A 50 30.39 22.69 -9.07
CA LYS A 50 31.64 22.61 -8.31
C LYS A 50 32.75 23.55 -8.81
N PRO A 51 33.08 23.64 -10.12
CA PRO A 51 34.16 24.50 -10.60
C PRO A 51 33.89 26.01 -10.46
N PHE A 52 32.63 26.39 -10.24
CA PHE A 52 32.16 27.77 -10.16
C PHE A 52 31.89 28.20 -8.71
N TRP A 53 32.07 27.31 -7.74
CA TRP A 53 31.82 27.58 -6.33
C TRP A 53 33.13 27.70 -5.56
N TYR A 54 33.21 28.68 -4.67
CA TYR A 54 34.45 28.99 -3.95
C TYR A 54 34.76 28.02 -2.79
N ASP A 55 33.76 27.27 -2.33
CA ASP A 55 33.92 26.23 -1.31
C ASP A 55 33.68 24.85 -1.95
N GLU A 56 34.68 24.36 -2.67
CA GLU A 56 34.62 23.06 -3.37
C GLU A 56 34.40 21.87 -2.41
N GLU A 57 34.88 21.99 -1.18
CA GLU A 57 34.76 20.96 -0.14
C GLU A 57 33.30 20.82 0.30
N LEU A 58 32.62 21.94 0.56
CA LEU A 58 31.18 21.94 0.82
C LEU A 58 30.41 21.26 -0.31
N VAL A 59 30.69 21.59 -1.57
CA VAL A 59 30.01 20.98 -2.72
C VAL A 59 30.25 19.47 -2.78
N SER A 60 31.48 19.02 -2.47
CA SER A 60 31.85 17.60 -2.39
C SER A 60 31.09 16.86 -1.28
N GLN A 61 30.98 17.47 -0.10
CA GLN A 61 30.24 16.91 1.03
C GLN A 61 28.74 16.84 0.75
N CYS A 62 28.16 17.91 0.18
CA CYS A 62 26.76 17.93 -0.27
C CYS A 62 26.48 16.78 -1.26
N LYS A 63 27.35 16.58 -2.25
CA LYS A 63 27.21 15.49 -3.23
C LYS A 63 27.23 14.11 -2.55
N THR A 64 28.15 13.91 -1.61
CA THR A 64 28.26 12.64 -0.86
C THR A 64 27.01 12.39 -0.02
N GLN A 65 26.51 13.41 0.69
CA GLN A 65 25.28 13.30 1.47
C GLN A 65 24.08 12.97 0.59
N CYS A 66 23.95 13.61 -0.58
CA CYS A 66 22.88 13.34 -1.52
C CYS A 66 22.84 11.87 -1.98
N ALA A 67 24.01 11.26 -2.21
CA ALA A 67 24.10 9.85 -2.56
C ALA A 67 23.60 8.94 -1.41
N MET A 68 23.97 9.25 -0.17
CA MET A 68 23.50 8.49 1.00
C MET A 68 22.00 8.66 1.24
N ILE A 69 21.48 9.88 1.09
CA ILE A 69 20.04 10.17 1.16
C ILE A 69 19.28 9.37 0.09
N ALA A 70 19.80 9.30 -1.14
CA ALA A 70 19.19 8.50 -2.20
C ALA A 70 19.13 7.02 -1.84
N ALA A 71 20.21 6.47 -1.30
CA ALA A 71 20.26 5.08 -0.83
C ALA A 71 19.24 4.83 0.29
N LYS A 72 19.16 5.74 1.26
CA LYS A 72 18.20 5.62 2.37
C LYS A 72 16.75 5.74 1.91
N GLN A 73 16.45 6.62 0.95
CA GLN A 73 15.13 6.74 0.34
C GLN A 73 14.70 5.43 -0.32
N ARG A 74 15.58 4.80 -1.11
CA ARG A 74 15.28 3.51 -1.73
C ARG A 74 15.08 2.40 -0.71
N GLU A 75 15.88 2.40 0.36
CA GLU A 75 15.72 1.45 1.46
C GLU A 75 14.34 1.60 2.12
N PHE A 76 13.93 2.83 2.43
CA PHE A 76 12.62 3.15 2.98
C PHE A 76 11.49 2.68 2.05
N GLN A 77 11.57 3.00 0.76
CA GLN A 77 10.60 2.57 -0.25
C GLN A 77 10.49 1.04 -0.35
N ASN A 78 11.61 0.32 -0.38
CA ASN A 78 11.62 -1.13 -0.48
C ASN A 78 11.09 -1.80 0.80
N ARG A 79 11.48 -1.30 1.98
CA ARG A 79 10.95 -1.79 3.26
C ARG A 79 9.45 -1.55 3.34
N GLY A 80 8.99 -0.33 3.09
CA GLY A 80 7.57 -0.02 3.18
C GLY A 80 6.73 -0.76 2.13
N ARG A 81 7.23 -0.98 0.90
CA ARG A 81 6.61 -1.85 -0.11
C ARG A 81 6.42 -3.29 0.39
N ARG A 82 7.39 -3.82 1.15
CA ARG A 82 7.28 -5.15 1.78
C ARG A 82 6.27 -5.14 2.93
N GLN A 83 6.21 -4.05 3.70
CA GLN A 83 5.31 -3.93 4.85
C GLN A 83 3.84 -3.73 4.50
N ILE A 84 3.49 -3.32 3.28
CA ILE A 84 2.08 -3.25 2.79
C ILE A 84 1.61 -4.53 2.08
N HIS A 85 2.36 -5.63 2.20
CA HIS A 85 2.10 -6.82 1.39
C HIS A 85 0.74 -7.46 1.65
N LEU A 86 0.31 -7.57 2.90
CA LEU A 86 -0.98 -8.20 3.25
C LEU A 86 -2.14 -7.29 2.83
N ILE A 87 -2.05 -5.98 3.06
CA ILE A 87 -3.02 -5.01 2.55
C ILE A 87 -3.15 -5.13 1.03
N ARG A 88 -2.04 -5.21 0.29
CA ARG A 88 -2.07 -5.41 -1.17
C ARG A 88 -2.74 -6.73 -1.55
N THR A 89 -2.37 -7.81 -0.88
CA THR A 89 -2.92 -9.15 -1.13
C THR A 89 -4.42 -9.17 -0.87
N PHE A 90 -4.86 -8.47 0.17
CA PHE A 90 -6.26 -8.32 0.49
C PHE A 90 -7.02 -7.61 -0.63
N ILE A 91 -6.52 -6.44 -1.07
CA ILE A 91 -7.16 -5.62 -2.11
C ILE A 91 -7.24 -6.39 -3.43
N ASN A 92 -6.18 -7.10 -3.81
CA ASN A 92 -6.08 -7.73 -5.13
C ASN A 92 -6.73 -9.11 -5.22
N ASN A 93 -6.85 -9.83 -4.09
CA ASN A 93 -7.31 -11.22 -4.11
C ASN A 93 -8.48 -11.45 -3.14
N VAL A 94 -8.27 -11.16 -1.86
CA VAL A 94 -9.21 -11.56 -0.79
C VAL A 94 -10.53 -10.79 -0.87
N TYR A 95 -10.48 -9.53 -1.30
CA TYR A 95 -11.69 -8.73 -1.50
C TYR A 95 -12.59 -9.31 -2.60
N PHE A 96 -12.00 -9.84 -3.67
CA PHE A 96 -12.77 -10.48 -4.74
C PHE A 96 -13.39 -11.80 -4.29
N GLU A 97 -12.68 -12.57 -3.48
CA GLU A 97 -13.23 -13.78 -2.85
C GLU A 97 -14.47 -13.46 -1.99
N PHE A 98 -14.42 -12.38 -1.20
CA PHE A 98 -15.56 -11.88 -0.45
C PHE A 98 -16.75 -11.51 -1.36
N GLU A 99 -16.48 -10.75 -2.44
CA GLU A 99 -17.51 -10.37 -3.40
C GLU A 99 -18.15 -11.59 -4.09
N ASP A 100 -17.36 -12.63 -4.39
CA ASP A 100 -17.87 -13.87 -4.97
C ASP A 100 -18.74 -14.66 -3.99
N LEU A 101 -18.35 -14.74 -2.71
CA LEU A 101 -19.19 -15.33 -1.66
C LEU A 101 -20.51 -14.59 -1.51
N LYS A 102 -20.48 -13.25 -1.49
CA LYS A 102 -21.66 -12.40 -1.42
C LYS A 102 -22.58 -12.59 -2.62
N LYS A 103 -22.04 -12.59 -3.85
CA LYS A 103 -22.81 -12.84 -5.07
C LYS A 103 -23.43 -14.24 -5.07
N ALA A 104 -22.69 -15.26 -4.64
CA ALA A 104 -23.20 -16.62 -4.54
C ALA A 104 -24.35 -16.74 -3.54
N LEU A 105 -24.26 -16.07 -2.39
CA LEU A 105 -25.33 -16.01 -1.41
C LEU A 105 -26.59 -15.34 -1.99
N MET A 106 -26.43 -14.16 -2.60
CA MET A 106 -27.55 -13.44 -3.22
C MET A 106 -28.25 -14.28 -4.28
N LYS A 107 -27.48 -14.93 -5.17
CA LYS A 107 -28.05 -15.84 -6.17
C LYS A 107 -28.82 -17.00 -5.53
N SER A 108 -28.27 -17.61 -4.47
CA SER A 108 -28.97 -18.71 -3.78
C SER A 108 -30.23 -18.25 -3.06
N LYS A 109 -30.29 -16.98 -2.64
CA LYS A 109 -31.47 -16.35 -2.06
C LYS A 109 -32.56 -16.20 -3.12
N ASP A 110 -32.22 -15.67 -4.29
CA ASP A 110 -33.15 -15.53 -5.41
C ASP A 110 -33.71 -16.89 -5.84
N GLU A 111 -32.87 -17.93 -5.90
CA GLU A 111 -33.29 -19.32 -6.18
C GLU A 111 -34.29 -19.85 -5.12
N LEU A 112 -34.05 -19.55 -3.84
CA LEU A 112 -34.93 -19.94 -2.74
C LEU A 112 -36.27 -19.21 -2.81
N GLU A 113 -36.26 -17.89 -3.03
CA GLU A 113 -37.48 -17.08 -3.15
C GLU A 113 -38.33 -17.56 -4.32
N PHE A 114 -37.71 -17.86 -5.47
CA PHE A 114 -38.38 -18.44 -6.63
C PHE A 114 -39.05 -19.79 -6.29
N ALA A 115 -38.31 -20.71 -5.66
CA ALA A 115 -38.85 -22.02 -5.29
C ALA A 115 -40.01 -21.91 -4.28
N GLN A 116 -39.93 -20.96 -3.34
CA GLN A 116 -41.01 -20.67 -2.39
C GLN A 116 -42.26 -20.14 -3.10
N GLU A 117 -42.10 -19.26 -4.08
CA GLU A 117 -43.22 -18.71 -4.85
C GLU A 117 -43.89 -19.78 -5.72
N GLU A 118 -43.10 -20.65 -6.37
CA GLU A 118 -43.65 -21.81 -7.08
C GLU A 118 -44.44 -22.73 -6.15
N LEU A 119 -43.99 -22.95 -4.91
CA LEU A 119 -44.72 -23.76 -3.93
C LEU A 119 -46.05 -23.11 -3.55
N LYS A 120 -46.10 -21.78 -3.37
CA LYS A 120 -47.35 -21.03 -3.11
C LYS A 120 -48.32 -21.11 -4.28
N SER A 121 -47.81 -21.13 -5.53
CA SER A 121 -48.64 -21.25 -6.74
C SER A 121 -49.31 -22.63 -6.89
N GLY A 122 -48.89 -23.63 -6.12
CA GLY A 122 -49.47 -24.97 -6.13
C GLY A 122 -48.58 -25.97 -5.41
N GLU A 123 -49.14 -26.67 -4.43
CA GLU A 123 -48.36 -27.54 -3.57
C GLU A 123 -48.16 -28.93 -4.20
N THR A 124 -46.90 -29.32 -4.43
CA THR A 124 -46.55 -30.67 -4.89
C THR A 124 -45.34 -31.21 -4.13
N ILE A 125 -45.21 -32.55 -4.07
CA ILE A 125 -44.04 -33.20 -3.44
C ILE A 125 -42.73 -32.73 -4.11
N LEU A 126 -42.74 -32.56 -5.43
CA LEU A 126 -41.57 -32.07 -6.18
C LEU A 126 -41.19 -30.63 -5.78
N ARG A 127 -42.17 -29.73 -5.65
CA ARG A 127 -41.94 -28.33 -5.22
C ARG A 127 -41.45 -28.25 -3.78
N LYS A 128 -41.99 -29.07 -2.86
CA LYS A 128 -41.47 -29.19 -1.49
C LYS A 128 -40.00 -29.62 -1.45
N ARG A 129 -39.63 -30.60 -2.28
CA ARG A 129 -38.22 -31.04 -2.42
C ARG A 129 -37.33 -29.94 -3.00
N ALA A 130 -37.83 -29.20 -3.99
CA ALA A 130 -37.10 -28.07 -4.58
C ALA A 130 -36.81 -26.98 -3.56
N VAL A 131 -37.81 -26.57 -2.76
CA VAL A 131 -37.64 -25.61 -1.66
C VAL A 131 -36.60 -26.11 -0.66
N LYS A 132 -36.71 -27.36 -0.19
CA LYS A 132 -35.74 -27.94 0.76
C LYS A 132 -34.31 -27.86 0.23
N LYS A 133 -34.10 -28.22 -1.04
CA LYS A 133 -32.78 -28.15 -1.68
C LYS A 133 -32.27 -26.72 -1.83
N ALA A 134 -33.14 -25.77 -2.15
CA ALA A 134 -32.79 -24.35 -2.23
C ALA A 134 -32.44 -23.77 -0.85
N THR A 135 -33.18 -24.14 0.20
CA THR A 135 -32.88 -23.79 1.59
C THR A 135 -31.50 -24.29 2.00
N GLU A 136 -31.20 -25.58 1.79
CA GLU A 136 -29.89 -26.16 2.10
C GLU A 136 -28.76 -25.43 1.35
N ARG A 137 -28.97 -25.05 0.08
CA ARG A 137 -27.98 -24.26 -0.68
C ARG A 137 -27.77 -22.88 -0.07
N TYR A 138 -28.85 -22.16 0.23
CA TYR A 138 -28.78 -20.84 0.84
C TYR A 138 -28.07 -20.87 2.19
N GLU A 139 -28.43 -21.80 3.07
CA GLU A 139 -27.80 -21.98 4.39
C GLU A 139 -26.32 -22.28 4.27
N ASN A 140 -25.92 -23.13 3.33
CA ASN A 140 -24.51 -23.43 3.08
C ASN A 140 -23.72 -22.19 2.60
N LYS A 141 -24.31 -21.37 1.71
CA LYS A 141 -23.67 -20.13 1.25
C LYS A 141 -23.63 -19.07 2.35
N LEU A 142 -24.67 -18.99 3.18
CA LEU A 142 -24.74 -18.09 4.31
C LEU A 142 -23.65 -18.43 5.32
N LYS A 143 -23.51 -19.71 5.67
CA LYS A 143 -22.46 -20.19 6.59
C LYS A 143 -21.06 -19.92 6.06
N ALA A 144 -20.82 -20.08 4.76
CA ALA A 144 -19.53 -19.78 4.15
C ALA A 144 -19.18 -18.28 4.24
N LEU A 145 -20.14 -17.40 3.95
CA LEU A 145 -19.94 -15.96 4.09
C LEU A 145 -19.76 -15.55 5.56
N ASP A 146 -20.53 -16.14 6.46
CA ASP A 146 -20.47 -15.87 7.90
C ASP A 146 -19.12 -16.27 8.51
N SER A 147 -18.61 -17.46 8.18
CA SER A 147 -17.26 -17.91 8.59
C SER A 147 -16.17 -16.98 8.05
N PHE A 148 -16.28 -16.55 6.79
CA PHE A 148 -15.34 -15.57 6.22
C PHE A 148 -15.34 -14.24 7.00
N LEU A 149 -16.52 -13.71 7.33
CA LEU A 149 -16.68 -12.44 8.03
C LEU A 149 -16.26 -12.51 9.50
N SER A 150 -16.64 -13.57 10.21
CA SER A 150 -16.39 -13.71 11.64
C SER A 150 -14.94 -14.09 11.95
N GLU A 151 -14.35 -15.00 11.18
CA GLU A 151 -13.02 -15.55 11.45
C GLU A 151 -11.96 -14.80 10.66
N ARG A 152 -12.00 -14.93 9.32
CA ARG A 152 -10.91 -14.50 8.45
C ARG A 152 -10.82 -12.98 8.34
N PHE A 153 -11.95 -12.27 8.27
CA PHE A 153 -11.94 -10.81 8.17
C PHE A 153 -11.38 -10.14 9.44
N THR A 154 -11.70 -10.70 10.61
CA THR A 154 -11.17 -10.22 11.90
C THR A 154 -9.65 -10.38 11.98
N GLU A 155 -9.14 -11.54 11.59
CA GLU A 155 -7.70 -11.83 11.49
C GLU A 155 -6.99 -10.82 10.57
N LEU A 156 -7.53 -10.64 9.35
CA LEU A 156 -6.97 -9.73 8.34
C LEU A 156 -6.96 -8.28 8.82
N LYS A 157 -8.04 -7.82 9.47
CA LYS A 157 -8.11 -6.48 10.05
C LYS A 157 -6.98 -6.25 11.05
N ASN A 158 -6.74 -7.21 11.95
CA ASN A 158 -5.66 -7.10 12.94
C ASN A 158 -4.28 -7.09 12.28
N GLN A 159 -4.08 -7.87 11.21
CA GLN A 159 -2.84 -7.87 10.44
C GLN A 159 -2.62 -6.53 9.71
N HIS A 160 -3.65 -5.96 9.09
CA HIS A 160 -3.56 -4.66 8.42
C HIS A 160 -3.20 -3.53 9.39
N VAL A 161 -3.76 -3.52 10.61
CA VAL A 161 -3.40 -2.54 11.63
C VAL A 161 -1.92 -2.64 12.00
N LYS A 162 -1.39 -3.85 12.14
CA LYS A 162 0.04 -4.07 12.39
C LYS A 162 0.91 -3.56 11.23
N GLU A 163 0.52 -3.83 9.99
CA GLU A 163 1.23 -3.32 8.81
C GLU A 163 1.29 -1.79 8.79
N ILE A 164 0.16 -1.12 9.01
CA ILE A 164 0.09 0.35 9.09
C ILE A 164 1.02 0.89 10.18
N GLN A 165 1.00 0.28 11.38
CA GLN A 165 1.89 0.68 12.46
C GLN A 165 3.38 0.51 12.09
N MET A 166 3.73 -0.59 11.44
CA MET A 166 5.11 -0.85 11.01
C MET A 166 5.59 0.20 10.00
N ILE A 167 4.73 0.64 9.08
CA ILE A 167 5.07 1.66 8.08
C ILE A 167 5.25 3.03 8.73
N ILE A 168 4.39 3.38 9.68
CA ILE A 168 4.54 4.62 10.46
C ILE A 168 5.89 4.62 11.18
N ASN A 169 6.27 3.49 11.79
CA ASN A 169 7.57 3.36 12.44
C ASN A 169 8.75 3.47 11.45
N GLU A 170 8.65 2.86 10.26
CA GLU A 170 9.68 2.99 9.22
C GLU A 170 9.81 4.43 8.72
N ALA A 171 8.68 5.13 8.54
CA ALA A 171 8.66 6.54 8.14
C ALA A 171 9.31 7.42 9.22
N GLN A 172 8.97 7.20 10.49
CA GLN A 172 9.59 7.90 11.61
C GLN A 172 11.10 7.64 11.65
N CYS A 173 11.54 6.39 11.59
CA CYS A 173 12.96 6.03 11.56
C CYS A 173 13.71 6.69 10.39
N TYR A 174 13.09 6.74 9.20
CA TYR A 174 13.65 7.41 8.03
C TYR A 174 13.82 8.92 8.29
N HIS A 175 12.78 9.60 8.80
CA HIS A 175 12.82 11.04 9.03
C HIS A 175 13.76 11.43 10.19
N ASP A 176 13.81 10.66 11.27
CA ASP A 176 14.75 10.85 12.37
C ASP A 176 16.20 10.70 11.88
N TRP A 177 16.45 9.68 11.05
CA TRP A 177 17.76 9.48 10.43
C TRP A 177 18.12 10.66 9.52
N MET A 178 17.19 11.10 8.66
CA MET A 178 17.40 12.24 7.76
C MET A 178 17.76 13.52 8.53
N ALA A 179 17.00 13.82 9.58
CA ALA A 179 17.24 15.00 10.43
C ALA A 179 18.63 14.94 11.09
N SER A 180 19.04 13.78 11.59
CA SER A 180 20.36 13.59 12.19
C SER A 180 21.49 13.66 11.15
N TYR A 181 21.30 13.04 9.98
CA TYR A 181 22.33 12.92 8.95
C TYR A 181 22.62 14.23 8.24
N CYS A 182 21.60 15.06 8.01
CA CYS A 182 21.74 16.37 7.36
C CYS A 182 22.25 17.47 8.31
N ARG A 183 22.17 17.26 9.64
CA ARG A 183 22.52 18.26 10.66
C ARG A 183 23.94 18.84 10.55
N PRO A 184 25.00 18.05 10.25
CA PRO A 184 26.35 18.59 10.13
C PRO A 184 26.48 19.63 9.02
N LEU A 185 25.91 19.37 7.84
CA LEU A 185 25.95 20.31 6.72
C LEU A 185 25.09 21.55 6.96
N ALA A 186 23.95 21.40 7.66
CA ALA A 186 23.12 22.53 8.05
C ALA A 186 23.86 23.54 8.96
N ASN A 187 24.90 23.08 9.68
CA ASN A 187 25.72 23.91 10.55
C ASN A 187 27.11 24.22 9.94
N TYR A 188 27.35 23.86 8.69
CA TYR A 188 28.63 24.08 8.04
C TYR A 188 28.88 25.57 7.82
N LYS A 189 30.07 26.04 8.23
CA LYS A 189 30.47 27.45 8.09
C LYS A 189 31.23 27.65 6.78
N VAL A 190 30.52 28.21 5.81
CA VAL A 190 31.09 28.60 4.53
C VAL A 190 32.12 29.71 4.72
N HIS A 191 33.38 29.43 4.35
CA HIS A 191 34.44 30.44 4.39
C HIS A 191 34.47 31.18 3.05
N ARG A 192 33.94 32.40 3.03
CA ARG A 192 33.95 33.26 1.84
C ARG A 192 35.36 33.81 1.61
N PRO A 193 35.92 33.70 0.39
CA PRO A 193 37.20 34.33 0.08
C PRO A 193 37.11 35.85 0.25
N PRO A 194 38.20 36.53 0.66
CA PRO A 194 38.22 37.98 0.88
C PRO A 194 37.86 38.81 -0.37
N ASN A 195 37.95 38.21 -1.55
CA ASN A 195 37.88 38.89 -2.85
C ASN A 195 36.61 38.56 -3.65
N LEU A 196 35.59 37.96 -3.01
CA LEU A 196 34.27 37.67 -3.56
C LEU A 196 33.20 38.43 -2.81
#